data_AF-A0A374HW32-F1
#
_entry.id   AF-A0A374HW32-F1
#
_cell.length_a   1.000
_cell.length_b   1.000
_cell.length_c   1.000
_cell.angle_alpha   90.00
_cell.angle_beta   90.00
_cell.angle_gamma   90.00
#
_symmetry.space_group_name_H-M   'P 1'
#
loop_
_entity.id
_entity.type
_entity.pdbx_description
1 polymer ?
#
loop_
_entity_poly.entity_id
_entity_poly.type
_entity_poly.pdbx_seq_one_letter_code
_entity_poly.pdbx_strand_id
1 'polypeptide(L)'
;MPIGYKVVDGKITICEEQRKIVEQIFTDYDSGVAAGRIAQNLKGRNICNAKGKVSWTHASIGRILENPSYLGTEYYPQLIGEELFERVQRRREKVRAELGRADHRPGRDERILFGGVIWCAECGAVCSHIQPNHKKERGGTAKWKCRNYVTGRAKNCRNSFITDGQAKQVCVEAINAVIRNKGLLRVHRQEEKVSPQYRVLERNLQRMKEEQERTETDLMKLLYERAEERYRTLEVRDGEFRTEEVKNILAGKKELETFDENLYRKIIARIWVHSGNMAEVEFINGSRVTVGYKD
;
A
#
# COMPACT_ATOMS: atom_id res chain seq x y z
N MET A 1 -6.65 -20.79 -10.61
CA MET A 1 -5.84 -22.00 -10.83
C MET A 1 -4.86 -21.76 -11.98
N PRO A 2 -3.55 -21.95 -11.79
CA PRO A 2 -2.54 -21.89 -12.85
C PRO A 2 -2.76 -22.97 -13.91
N ILE A 3 -2.22 -22.76 -15.12
CA ILE A 3 -2.20 -23.80 -16.16
C ILE A 3 -1.28 -24.96 -15.71
N GLY A 4 -1.62 -26.20 -16.04
CA GLY A 4 -0.86 -27.38 -15.58
C GLY A 4 -1.52 -28.11 -14.41
N TYR A 5 -2.58 -27.53 -13.83
CA TYR A 5 -3.31 -28.10 -12.70
C TYR A 5 -4.80 -28.24 -12.98
N LYS A 6 -5.43 -29.22 -12.33
CA LYS A 6 -6.88 -29.44 -12.32
C LYS A 6 -7.35 -29.79 -10.91
N VAL A 7 -8.63 -29.56 -10.62
CA VAL A 7 -9.24 -30.02 -9.36
C VAL A 7 -9.89 -31.38 -9.61
N VAL A 8 -9.53 -32.37 -8.79
CA VAL A 8 -10.14 -33.70 -8.76
C VAL A 8 -10.45 -33.99 -7.31
N ASP A 9 -11.72 -34.28 -7.00
CA ASP A 9 -12.19 -34.58 -5.63
C ASP A 9 -11.80 -33.52 -4.59
N GLY A 10 -11.91 -32.24 -4.96
CA GLY A 10 -11.57 -31.11 -4.08
C GLY A 10 -10.07 -30.90 -3.86
N LYS A 11 -9.20 -31.72 -4.47
CA LYS A 11 -7.73 -31.59 -4.40
C LYS A 11 -7.16 -31.11 -5.73
N ILE A 12 -6.13 -30.27 -5.65
CA ILE A 12 -5.39 -29.82 -6.82
C ILE A 12 -4.42 -30.92 -7.23
N THR A 13 -4.55 -31.37 -8.49
CA THR A 13 -3.74 -32.42 -9.09
C THR A 13 -3.13 -31.93 -10.40
N ILE A 14 -2.10 -32.62 -10.88
CA ILE A 14 -1.45 -32.29 -12.15
C ILE A 14 -2.37 -32.65 -13.32
N CYS A 15 -2.47 -31.74 -14.28
CA CYS A 15 -3.08 -32.00 -15.58
C CYS A 15 -1.97 -32.31 -16.59
N GLU A 16 -1.77 -33.60 -16.91
CA GLU A 16 -0.65 -34.07 -17.75
C GLU A 16 -0.55 -33.39 -19.13
N GLU A 17 -1.69 -33.11 -19.77
CA GLU A 17 -1.70 -32.39 -21.05
C GLU A 17 -1.18 -30.96 -20.91
N GLN A 18 -1.60 -30.27 -19.85
CA GLN A 18 -1.19 -28.90 -19.60
C GLN A 18 0.21 -28.79 -18.99
N ARG A 19 0.65 -29.82 -18.24
CA ARG A 19 2.01 -29.94 -17.72
C ARG A 19 3.03 -29.84 -18.86
N LYS A 20 2.84 -30.61 -19.93
CA LYS A 20 3.72 -30.57 -21.10
C LYS A 20 3.84 -29.17 -21.70
N ILE A 21 2.76 -28.39 -21.67
CA ILE A 21 2.78 -26.99 -22.14
C ILE A 21 3.64 -26.13 -21.22
N VAL A 22 3.51 -26.28 -19.88
CA VAL A 22 4.31 -25.54 -18.91
C VAL A 22 5.79 -25.90 -19.04
N GLU A 23 6.13 -27.19 -19.08
CA GLU A 23 7.51 -27.68 -19.28
C GLU A 23 8.11 -27.17 -20.59
N GLN A 24 7.34 -27.18 -21.68
CA GLN A 24 7.77 -26.61 -22.95
C GLN A 24 8.04 -25.11 -22.84
N ILE A 25 7.17 -24.34 -22.19
CA ILE A 25 7.37 -22.89 -21.99
C ILE A 25 8.67 -22.60 -21.23
N PHE A 26 8.94 -23.33 -20.14
CA PHE A 26 10.16 -23.18 -19.36
C PHE A 26 11.39 -23.56 -20.18
N THR A 27 11.34 -24.68 -20.90
CA THR A 27 12.47 -25.18 -21.73
C THR A 27 12.77 -24.26 -22.91
N ASP A 28 11.75 -23.81 -23.63
CA ASP A 28 11.89 -22.86 -24.75
C ASP A 28 12.49 -21.54 -24.27
N TYR A 29 12.03 -21.06 -23.11
CA TYR A 29 12.57 -19.83 -22.56
C TYR A 29 14.01 -20.02 -22.07
N ASP A 30 14.34 -21.12 -21.38
CA ASP A 30 15.71 -21.42 -20.93
C ASP A 30 16.68 -21.53 -22.12
N SER A 31 16.24 -22.15 -23.21
CA SER A 31 17.08 -22.45 -24.39
C SER A 31 17.38 -21.26 -25.31
N GLY A 32 16.53 -20.24 -25.37
CA GLY A 32 16.80 -19.12 -26.30
C GLY A 32 15.60 -18.29 -26.69
N VAL A 33 14.41 -18.86 -26.58
CA VAL A 33 13.25 -18.35 -27.28
C VAL A 33 12.64 -17.20 -26.50
N ALA A 34 12.51 -16.05 -27.16
CA ALA A 34 11.85 -14.89 -26.57
C ALA A 34 10.37 -15.24 -26.23
N ALA A 35 9.90 -14.80 -25.06
CA ALA A 35 8.53 -15.08 -24.60
C ALA A 35 7.43 -14.65 -25.59
N GLY A 36 7.68 -13.63 -26.42
CA GLY A 36 6.77 -13.25 -27.51
C GLY A 36 6.66 -14.30 -28.61
N ARG A 37 7.79 -14.94 -28.97
CA ARG A 37 7.85 -16.02 -29.97
C ARG A 37 7.26 -17.32 -29.43
N ILE A 38 7.44 -17.62 -28.15
CA ILE A 38 6.74 -18.72 -27.46
C ILE A 38 5.22 -18.49 -27.55
N ALA A 39 4.74 -17.30 -27.21
CA ALA A 39 3.31 -16.98 -27.31
C ALA A 39 2.75 -17.11 -28.74
N GLN A 40 3.53 -16.71 -29.75
CA GLN A 40 3.15 -16.88 -31.17
C GLN A 40 3.09 -18.36 -31.57
N ASN A 41 4.06 -19.18 -31.14
CA ASN A 41 4.08 -20.62 -31.42
C ASN A 41 2.85 -21.31 -30.83
N LEU A 42 2.53 -21.03 -29.55
CA LEU A 42 1.35 -21.61 -28.90
C LEU A 42 0.04 -21.21 -29.59
N LYS A 43 -0.05 -19.95 -30.07
CA LYS A 43 -1.18 -19.50 -30.89
C LYS A 43 -1.26 -20.24 -32.23
N GLY A 44 -0.14 -20.37 -32.94
CA GLY A 44 -0.10 -21.04 -34.25
C GLY A 44 -0.49 -22.52 -34.17
N ARG A 45 -0.24 -23.15 -33.02
CA ARG A 45 -0.64 -24.54 -32.74
C ARG A 45 -2.07 -24.68 -32.18
N ASN A 46 -2.84 -23.59 -32.10
CA ASN A 46 -4.18 -23.55 -31.51
C ASN A 46 -4.26 -24.09 -30.07
N ILE A 47 -3.20 -23.88 -29.28
CA ILE A 47 -3.16 -24.34 -27.89
C ILE A 47 -3.99 -23.39 -27.01
N CYS A 48 -4.92 -23.95 -26.24
CA CYS A 48 -5.73 -23.20 -25.29
C CYS A 48 -4.96 -22.86 -24.00
N ASN A 49 -5.21 -21.67 -23.46
CA ASN A 49 -4.76 -21.30 -22.12
C ASN A 49 -5.65 -21.92 -21.02
N ALA A 50 -5.34 -21.68 -19.75
CA ALA A 50 -6.13 -22.20 -18.61
C ALA A 50 -7.63 -21.82 -18.62
N LYS A 51 -8.04 -20.81 -19.41
CA LYS A 51 -9.44 -20.40 -19.57
C LYS A 51 -10.10 -20.99 -20.82
N GLY A 52 -9.46 -21.96 -21.48
CA GLY A 52 -9.97 -22.58 -22.70
C GLY A 52 -9.92 -21.68 -23.95
N LYS A 53 -9.12 -20.60 -23.94
CA LYS A 53 -9.02 -19.67 -25.08
C LYS A 53 -7.62 -19.71 -25.70
N VAL A 54 -7.53 -19.61 -27.03
CA VAL A 54 -6.26 -19.44 -27.76
C VAL A 54 -5.77 -17.99 -27.64
N SER A 55 -5.44 -17.57 -26.41
CA SER A 55 -5.01 -16.21 -26.10
C SER A 55 -3.72 -16.23 -25.28
N TRP A 56 -2.61 -16.11 -26.01
CA TRP A 56 -1.25 -16.03 -25.49
C TRP A 56 -0.61 -14.68 -25.81
N THR A 57 0.01 -14.07 -24.81
CA THR A 57 0.80 -12.84 -24.96
C THR A 57 2.15 -13.03 -24.29
N HIS A 58 3.14 -12.22 -24.65
CA HIS A 58 4.41 -12.18 -23.91
C HIS A 58 4.18 -12.04 -22.39
N ALA A 59 3.19 -11.23 -21.98
CA ALA A 59 2.84 -11.03 -20.57
C ALA A 59 2.25 -12.28 -19.91
N SER A 60 1.46 -13.10 -20.62
CA SER A 60 0.96 -14.35 -20.06
C SER A 60 2.06 -15.39 -19.91
N ILE A 61 3.01 -15.45 -20.85
CA ILE A 61 4.20 -16.29 -20.74
C ILE A 61 5.08 -15.85 -19.56
N GLY A 62 5.31 -14.54 -19.42
CA GLY A 62 6.05 -13.98 -18.27
C GLY A 62 5.45 -14.38 -16.93
N ARG A 63 4.11 -14.27 -16.79
CA ARG A 63 3.40 -14.69 -15.57
C ARG A 63 3.52 -16.19 -15.26
N ILE A 64 3.69 -17.05 -16.27
CA ILE A 64 3.91 -18.49 -16.07
C ILE A 64 5.33 -18.72 -15.58
N LEU A 65 6.32 -18.11 -16.24
CA LEU A 65 7.73 -18.24 -15.88
C LEU A 65 8.05 -17.69 -14.48
N GLU A 66 7.27 -16.73 -13.96
CA GLU A 66 7.43 -16.15 -12.62
C GLU A 66 6.67 -16.88 -11.51
N ASN A 67 5.76 -17.81 -11.83
CA ASN A 67 4.83 -18.32 -10.83
C ASN A 67 5.48 -19.35 -9.91
N PRO A 68 5.68 -19.07 -8.61
CA PRO A 68 6.35 -19.98 -7.69
C PRO A 68 5.52 -21.24 -7.39
N SER A 69 4.22 -21.25 -7.67
CA SER A 69 3.39 -22.46 -7.46
C SER A 69 3.92 -23.68 -8.23
N TYR A 70 4.67 -23.49 -9.31
CA TYR A 70 5.26 -24.58 -10.09
C TYR A 70 6.43 -25.28 -9.40
N LEU A 71 7.07 -24.66 -8.40
CA LEU A 71 8.11 -25.28 -7.58
C LEU A 71 7.55 -26.33 -6.60
N GLY A 72 6.23 -26.35 -6.44
CA GLY A 72 5.54 -27.16 -5.44
C GLY A 72 5.24 -26.36 -4.17
N THR A 73 4.05 -26.56 -3.63
CA THR A 73 3.62 -26.06 -2.32
C THR A 73 2.80 -27.14 -1.62
N GLU A 74 2.34 -26.87 -0.39
CA GLU A 74 1.38 -27.74 0.32
C GLU A 74 0.12 -28.05 -0.53
N TYR A 75 -0.29 -27.13 -1.40
CA TYR A 75 -1.50 -27.25 -2.20
C TYR A 75 -1.24 -27.60 -3.67
N TYR A 76 -0.07 -27.22 -4.20
CA TYR A 76 0.27 -27.42 -5.61
C TYR A 76 1.36 -28.47 -5.74
N PRO A 77 1.12 -29.61 -6.40
CA PRO A 77 2.18 -30.55 -6.73
C PRO A 77 3.28 -29.87 -7.56
N GLN A 78 4.54 -30.25 -7.33
CA GLN A 78 5.67 -29.72 -8.10
C GLN A 78 5.54 -30.08 -9.57
N LEU A 79 5.70 -29.07 -10.44
CA LEU A 79 5.68 -29.21 -11.90
C LEU A 79 7.06 -28.94 -12.53
N ILE A 80 7.81 -27.99 -11.97
CA ILE A 80 9.11 -27.55 -12.48
C ILE A 80 10.14 -27.69 -11.36
N GLY A 81 11.29 -28.28 -11.68
CA GLY A 81 12.40 -28.39 -10.75
C GLY A 81 13.05 -27.04 -10.45
N GLU A 82 13.54 -26.88 -9.21
CA GLU A 82 14.14 -25.65 -8.70
C GLU A 82 15.29 -25.15 -9.59
N GLU A 83 16.17 -26.03 -10.04
CA GLU A 83 17.29 -25.65 -10.91
C GLU A 83 16.86 -25.00 -12.22
N LEU A 84 15.83 -25.54 -12.88
CA LEU A 84 15.30 -24.99 -14.14
C LEU A 84 14.61 -23.66 -13.89
N PHE A 85 13.85 -23.55 -12.80
CA PHE A 85 13.19 -22.30 -12.41
C PHE A 85 14.21 -21.18 -12.17
N GLU A 86 15.29 -21.47 -11.43
CA GLU A 86 16.34 -20.51 -11.12
C GLU A 86 17.16 -20.09 -12.35
N ARG A 87 17.46 -21.02 -13.29
CA ARG A 87 18.07 -20.66 -14.58
C ARG A 87 17.19 -19.70 -15.38
N VAL A 88 15.88 -19.98 -15.40
CA VAL A 88 14.90 -19.11 -16.05
C VAL A 88 14.86 -17.74 -15.39
N GLN A 89 14.84 -17.62 -14.06
CA GLN A 89 14.86 -16.30 -13.41
C GLN A 89 16.12 -15.50 -13.74
N ARG A 90 17.31 -16.10 -13.62
CA ARG A 90 18.59 -15.45 -13.99
C ARG A 90 18.58 -14.96 -15.43
N ARG A 91 18.06 -15.76 -16.35
CA ARG A 91 17.93 -15.36 -17.75
C ARG A 91 16.97 -14.17 -17.91
N ARG A 92 15.84 -14.16 -17.21
CA ARG A 92 14.88 -13.05 -17.28
C ARG A 92 15.53 -11.74 -16.81
N GLU A 93 16.32 -11.80 -15.76
CA GLU A 93 17.11 -10.67 -15.26
C GLU A 93 18.14 -10.21 -16.29
N LYS A 94 18.87 -11.14 -16.90
CA LYS A 94 19.84 -10.83 -17.97
C LYS A 94 19.18 -10.17 -19.18
N VAL A 95 18.09 -10.74 -19.70
CA VAL A 95 17.34 -10.16 -20.83
C VAL A 95 16.77 -8.79 -20.47
N ARG A 96 16.31 -8.61 -19.22
CA ARG A 96 15.89 -7.30 -18.71
C ARG A 96 17.05 -6.31 -18.72
N ALA A 97 18.24 -6.73 -18.32
CA ALA A 97 19.43 -5.88 -18.32
C ALA A 97 19.86 -5.47 -19.74
N GLU A 98 19.97 -6.44 -20.65
CA GLU A 98 20.37 -6.24 -22.05
C GLU A 98 19.43 -5.29 -22.81
N LEU A 99 18.13 -5.33 -22.52
CA LEU A 99 17.15 -4.42 -23.12
C LEU A 99 17.21 -2.99 -22.57
N GLY A 100 18.24 -2.63 -21.79
CA GLY A 100 18.34 -1.34 -21.11
C GLY A 100 17.23 -1.14 -20.07
N ARG A 101 16.66 -2.24 -19.55
CA ARG A 101 15.64 -2.25 -18.49
C ARG A 101 16.22 -2.72 -17.14
N ALA A 102 17.55 -2.90 -17.07
CA ALA A 102 18.33 -3.02 -15.83
C ALA A 102 18.27 -1.72 -15.04
N ASP A 103 18.41 -0.59 -15.74
CA ASP A 103 18.14 0.72 -15.16
C ASP A 103 16.67 0.76 -14.80
N HIS A 104 16.46 0.88 -13.51
CA HIS A 104 15.22 0.63 -12.85
C HIS A 104 14.15 1.61 -13.37
N ARG A 105 13.20 1.11 -14.16
CA ARG A 105 11.83 1.64 -14.05
C ARG A 105 11.39 1.17 -12.67
N PRO A 106 11.20 2.06 -11.66
CA PRO A 106 11.09 1.60 -10.29
C PRO A 106 10.02 0.52 -10.13
N GLY A 107 10.15 -0.44 -9.21
CA GLY A 107 9.04 -1.36 -8.92
C GLY A 107 7.72 -0.58 -8.81
N ARG A 108 6.55 -1.19 -9.09
CA ARG A 108 5.26 -0.48 -8.93
C ARG A 108 5.13 0.15 -7.53
N ASP A 109 5.79 -0.45 -6.53
CA ASP A 109 5.89 0.01 -5.15
C ASP A 109 6.92 1.13 -4.93
N GLU A 110 8.09 1.12 -5.59
CA GLU A 110 9.04 2.24 -5.56
C GLU A 110 8.57 3.45 -6.39
N ARG A 111 7.83 3.21 -7.48
CA ARG A 111 7.29 4.27 -8.37
C ARG A 111 6.25 5.14 -7.68
N ILE A 112 5.70 4.68 -6.55
CA ILE A 112 4.65 5.36 -5.83
C ILE A 112 4.98 5.37 -4.32
N LEU A 113 6.21 5.73 -3.98
CA LEU A 113 6.69 5.89 -2.59
C LEU A 113 5.68 6.65 -1.71
N PHE A 114 5.06 7.70 -2.25
CA PHE A 114 4.08 8.54 -1.57
C PHE A 114 2.61 8.22 -1.93
N GLY A 115 2.34 7.01 -2.43
CA GLY A 115 1.04 6.57 -2.90
C GLY A 115 0.00 6.54 -1.80
N GLY A 116 -1.06 7.35 -1.95
CA GLY A 116 -2.10 7.47 -0.92
C GLY A 116 -1.66 8.29 0.31
N VAL A 117 -0.41 8.75 0.36
CA VAL A 117 0.14 9.52 1.48
C VAL A 117 0.11 11.02 1.21
N ILE A 118 0.14 11.47 -0.04
CA ILE A 118 0.03 12.90 -0.39
C ILE A 118 -1.43 13.28 -0.61
N TRP A 119 -1.88 14.32 0.09
CA TRP A 119 -3.25 14.83 0.11
C TRP A 119 -3.26 16.31 -0.23
N CYS A 120 -4.35 16.76 -0.83
CA CYS A 120 -4.59 18.18 -1.08
C CYS A 120 -5.22 18.82 0.16
N ALA A 121 -4.56 19.83 0.73
CA ALA A 121 -5.07 20.53 1.92
C ALA A 121 -6.35 21.33 1.66
N GLU A 122 -6.60 21.73 0.40
CA GLU A 122 -7.73 22.59 0.04
C GLU A 122 -9.04 21.81 -0.13
N CYS A 123 -8.98 20.60 -0.68
CA CYS A 123 -10.18 19.81 -0.99
C CYS A 123 -10.23 18.44 -0.32
N GLY A 124 -9.18 18.06 0.43
CA GLY A 124 -9.11 16.79 1.13
C GLY A 124 -8.95 15.56 0.24
N ALA A 125 -8.76 15.73 -1.07
CA ALA A 125 -8.58 14.61 -1.99
C ALA A 125 -7.12 14.15 -2.03
N VAL A 126 -6.92 12.84 -2.17
CA VAL A 126 -5.60 12.24 -2.43
C VAL A 126 -5.00 12.78 -3.73
N CYS A 127 -3.72 13.09 -3.72
CA CYS A 127 -2.98 13.49 -4.92
C CYS A 127 -2.61 12.26 -5.76
N SER A 128 -2.72 12.40 -7.07
CA SER A 128 -2.30 11.41 -8.07
C SER A 128 -0.89 11.73 -8.56
N HIS A 129 -0.06 10.70 -8.72
CA HIS A 129 1.25 10.81 -9.35
C HIS A 129 1.10 10.92 -10.87
N ILE A 130 1.62 11.98 -11.46
CA ILE A 130 1.52 12.28 -12.89
C ILE A 130 2.90 12.23 -13.50
N GLN A 131 3.07 11.31 -14.44
CA GLN A 131 4.26 11.21 -15.26
C GLN A 131 4.18 12.18 -16.44
N PRO A 132 5.28 12.87 -16.77
CA PRO A 132 5.33 13.75 -17.95
C PRO A 132 5.24 12.92 -19.23
N ASN A 133 4.60 13.48 -20.24
CA ASN A 133 4.41 12.79 -21.51
C ASN A 133 5.69 12.90 -22.35
N HIS A 134 6.32 11.75 -22.65
CA HIS A 134 7.56 11.66 -23.44
C HIS A 134 7.50 12.37 -24.81
N LYS A 135 6.31 12.62 -25.37
CA LYS A 135 6.14 13.35 -26.63
C LYS A 135 6.19 14.87 -26.51
N LYS A 136 5.98 15.45 -25.33
CA LYS A 136 5.90 16.91 -25.11
C LYS A 136 7.06 17.48 -24.30
N GLU A 137 7.62 16.69 -23.38
CA GLU A 137 8.70 17.14 -22.47
C GLU A 137 9.74 16.02 -22.32
N ARG A 138 10.77 16.01 -23.18
CA ARG A 138 11.96 15.18 -22.93
C ARG A 138 12.65 15.73 -21.68
N GLY A 139 12.62 14.98 -20.59
CA GLY A 139 13.25 15.35 -19.31
C GLY A 139 12.32 15.96 -18.26
N GLY A 140 11.00 15.93 -18.46
CA GLY A 140 10.06 16.38 -17.42
C GLY A 140 10.19 15.58 -16.13
N THR A 141 9.98 16.23 -14.97
CA THR A 141 9.92 15.58 -13.67
C THR A 141 8.49 15.13 -13.34
N ALA A 142 8.35 13.97 -12.67
CA ALA A 142 7.05 13.51 -12.19
C ALA A 142 6.52 14.42 -11.07
N LYS A 143 5.21 14.66 -11.09
CA LYS A 143 4.54 15.61 -10.18
C LYS A 143 3.32 14.97 -9.55
N TRP A 144 3.14 15.22 -8.26
CA TRP A 144 1.93 14.89 -7.51
C TRP A 144 0.93 16.05 -7.65
N LYS A 145 -0.28 15.77 -8.15
CA LYS A 145 -1.36 16.76 -8.27
C LYS A 145 -2.65 16.25 -7.67
N CYS A 146 -3.47 17.15 -7.16
CA CYS A 146 -4.79 16.81 -6.63
C CYS A 146 -5.65 16.02 -7.64
N ARG A 147 -6.14 14.84 -7.25
CA ARG A 147 -6.93 13.97 -8.14
C ARG A 147 -8.17 14.68 -8.67
N ASN A 148 -8.91 15.37 -7.81
CA ASN A 148 -10.13 16.07 -8.20
C ASN A 148 -9.84 17.18 -9.22
N TYR A 149 -8.70 17.88 -9.09
CA TYR A 149 -8.26 18.86 -10.07
C TYR A 149 -7.96 18.22 -11.42
N VAL A 150 -7.20 17.11 -11.41
CA VAL A 150 -6.82 16.38 -12.63
C VAL A 150 -8.03 15.82 -13.37
N THR A 151 -9.03 15.32 -12.65
CA THR A 151 -10.27 14.77 -13.25
C THR A 151 -11.31 15.83 -13.61
N GLY A 152 -11.02 17.13 -13.42
CA GLY A 152 -11.96 18.22 -13.69
C GLY A 152 -13.16 18.28 -12.72
N ARG A 153 -13.05 17.70 -11.52
CA ARG A 153 -14.08 17.66 -10.47
C ARG A 153 -13.74 18.54 -9.27
N ALA A 154 -12.74 19.41 -9.39
CA ALA A 154 -12.33 20.27 -8.30
C ALA A 154 -13.37 21.37 -8.05
N LYS A 155 -13.87 21.46 -6.81
CA LYS A 155 -14.71 22.58 -6.38
C LYS A 155 -13.87 23.82 -6.04
N ASN A 156 -12.78 23.65 -5.26
CA ASN A 156 -11.98 24.75 -4.71
C ASN A 156 -10.45 24.53 -4.78
N CYS A 157 -9.92 23.80 -5.77
CA CYS A 157 -8.48 23.46 -5.81
C CYS A 157 -7.67 24.38 -6.74
N ARG A 158 -6.57 24.96 -6.23
CA ARG A 158 -5.68 25.93 -6.90
C ARG A 158 -4.52 25.29 -7.70
N ASN A 159 -4.60 24.00 -8.03
CA ASN A 159 -3.57 23.26 -8.80
C ASN A 159 -2.19 23.18 -8.12
N SER A 160 -2.15 23.07 -6.78
CA SER A 160 -0.89 22.83 -6.08
C SER A 160 -0.27 21.49 -6.50
N PHE A 161 1.05 21.47 -6.63
CA PHE A 161 1.79 20.26 -6.96
C PHE A 161 3.08 20.17 -6.15
N ILE A 162 3.60 18.95 -6.03
CA ILE A 162 4.88 18.66 -5.40
C ILE A 162 5.59 17.56 -6.20
N THR A 163 6.91 17.63 -6.36
CA THR A 163 7.71 16.58 -7.00
C THR A 163 8.13 15.51 -6.00
N ASP A 164 8.60 14.35 -6.47
CA ASP A 164 9.15 13.31 -5.58
C ASP A 164 10.37 13.81 -4.78
N GLY A 165 11.22 14.66 -5.39
CA GLY A 165 12.37 15.26 -4.71
C GLY A 165 11.95 16.21 -3.58
N GLN A 166 10.98 17.10 -3.86
CA GLN A 166 10.43 18.02 -2.85
C GLN A 166 9.71 17.26 -1.73
N ALA A 167 8.93 16.23 -2.04
CA ALA A 167 8.26 15.41 -1.03
C ALA A 167 9.25 14.71 -0.10
N LYS A 168 10.37 14.19 -0.64
CA LYS A 168 11.47 13.63 0.15
C LYS A 168 12.10 14.68 1.07
N GLN A 169 12.38 15.87 0.55
CA GLN A 169 12.94 16.98 1.33
C GLN A 169 11.99 17.40 2.46
N VAL A 170 10.70 17.54 2.18
CA VAL A 170 9.67 17.84 3.18
C VAL A 170 9.65 16.80 4.31
N CYS A 171 9.80 15.52 3.99
CA CYS A 171 9.87 14.46 5.00
C CYS A 171 11.12 14.60 5.88
N VAL A 172 12.29 14.83 5.27
CA VAL A 172 13.56 15.02 5.99
C VAL A 172 13.48 16.21 6.94
N GLU A 173 13.00 17.35 6.45
CA GLU A 173 12.86 18.58 7.24
C GLU A 173 11.86 18.42 8.39
N ALA A 174 10.73 17.75 8.15
CA ALA A 174 9.74 17.46 9.19
C ALA A 174 10.31 16.55 10.28
N ILE A 175 11.02 15.47 9.90
CA ILE A 175 11.64 14.56 10.87
C ILE A 175 12.74 15.28 11.65
N ASN A 176 13.58 16.08 10.99
CA ASN A 176 14.63 16.85 11.66
C ASN A 176 14.04 17.90 12.61
N ALA A 177 12.91 18.53 12.26
CA ALA A 177 12.21 19.43 13.17
C ALA A 177 11.76 18.71 14.45
N VAL A 178 11.26 17.48 14.34
CA VAL A 178 10.88 16.64 15.49
C VAL A 178 12.10 16.18 16.29
N ILE A 179 13.22 15.84 15.64
CA ILE A 179 14.48 15.50 16.31
C ILE A 179 14.96 16.69 17.16
N ARG A 180 14.92 17.91 16.60
CA ARG A 180 15.29 19.15 17.32
C ARG A 180 14.33 19.48 18.47
N ASN A 181 13.04 19.30 18.24
CA ASN A 181 12.01 19.60 19.22
C ASN A 181 10.98 18.47 19.32
N LYS A 182 11.24 17.54 20.24
CA LYS A 182 10.30 16.43 20.55
C LYS A 182 8.93 16.90 21.03
N GLY A 183 8.82 18.16 21.49
CA GLY A 183 7.56 18.80 21.87
C GLY A 183 6.59 19.01 20.71
N LEU A 184 7.02 18.87 19.46
CA LEU A 184 6.15 18.91 18.28
C LEU A 184 5.26 17.66 18.16
N LEU A 185 5.59 16.56 18.86
CA LEU A 185 4.78 15.34 18.91
C LEU A 185 3.63 15.41 19.94
N ARG A 186 3.27 16.59 20.43
CA ARG A 186 2.17 16.74 21.39
C ARG A 186 0.85 16.32 20.76
N VAL A 187 0.24 15.27 21.33
CA VAL A 187 -1.13 14.87 20.99
C VAL A 187 -2.08 15.70 21.84
N HIS A 188 -3.01 16.41 21.20
CA HIS A 188 -4.09 17.07 21.91
C HIS A 188 -5.08 16.00 22.39
N ARG A 189 -5.29 15.88 23.70
CA ARG A 189 -6.30 14.99 24.28
C ARG A 189 -7.67 15.49 23.82
N GLN A 190 -8.23 14.88 22.76
CA GLN A 190 -9.62 15.13 22.43
C GLN A 190 -10.48 14.56 23.55
N GLU A 191 -11.43 15.33 24.06
CA GLU A 191 -12.38 14.82 25.05
C GLU A 191 -13.09 13.58 24.49
N GLU A 192 -13.34 12.60 25.35
CA GLU A 192 -14.10 11.42 24.96
C GLU A 192 -15.51 11.84 24.61
N LYS A 193 -15.88 11.71 23.32
CA LYS A 193 -17.24 12.00 22.88
C LYS A 193 -18.11 10.82 23.27
N VAL A 194 -18.88 11.03 24.33
CA VAL A 194 -19.84 10.04 24.83
C VAL A 194 -21.10 10.06 23.97
N SER A 195 -21.53 8.88 23.51
CA SER A 195 -22.77 8.73 22.72
C SER A 195 -24.00 9.28 23.46
N PRO A 196 -24.98 9.88 22.76
CA PRO A 196 -26.26 10.28 23.35
C PRO A 196 -26.94 9.13 24.12
N GLN A 197 -26.85 7.90 23.62
CA GLN A 197 -27.43 6.71 24.28
C GLN A 197 -26.73 6.37 25.60
N TYR A 198 -25.40 6.46 25.64
CA TYR A 198 -24.66 6.28 26.89
C TYR A 198 -25.10 7.31 27.95
N ARG A 199 -25.33 8.58 27.56
CA ARG A 199 -25.81 9.62 28.51
C ARG A 199 -27.22 9.36 29.03
N VAL A 200 -28.05 8.66 28.26
CA VAL A 200 -29.40 8.24 28.72
C VAL A 200 -29.26 7.08 29.71
N LEU A 201 -28.46 6.06 29.38
CA LEU A 201 -28.20 4.91 30.24
C LEU A 201 -27.57 5.33 31.58
N GLU A 202 -26.64 6.28 31.56
CA GLU A 202 -26.02 6.83 32.77
C GLU A 202 -27.02 7.55 33.69
N ARG A 203 -27.94 8.33 33.12
CA ARG A 203 -29.02 8.98 33.87
C ARG A 203 -30.00 7.97 34.47
N ASN A 204 -30.35 6.93 33.72
CA ASN A 204 -31.23 5.86 34.20
C ASN A 204 -30.59 5.08 35.36
N LEU A 205 -29.29 4.79 35.27
CA LEU A 205 -28.51 4.14 36.33
C LEU A 205 -28.46 5.00 37.61
N GLN A 206 -28.35 6.32 37.46
CA GLN A 206 -28.36 7.25 38.58
C GLN A 206 -29.73 7.29 39.27
N ARG A 207 -30.82 7.35 38.48
CA ARG A 207 -32.20 7.35 39.00
C ARG A 207 -32.52 6.06 39.77
N MET A 208 -32.17 4.90 39.24
CA MET A 208 -32.41 3.61 39.93
C MET A 208 -31.58 3.44 41.21
N LYS A 209 -30.41 4.09 41.31
CA LYS A 209 -29.63 4.12 42.56
C LYS A 209 -30.30 4.98 43.63
N GLU A 210 -30.96 6.06 43.22
CA GLU A 210 -31.66 7.01 44.09
C GLU A 210 -33.04 6.48 44.55
N GLU A 211 -33.74 5.76 43.69
CA GLU A 211 -35.10 5.22 43.95
C GLU A 211 -35.11 3.99 44.88
N GLN A 212 -33.96 3.41 45.25
CA GLN A 212 -33.84 2.23 46.13
C GLN A 212 -34.65 0.98 45.70
N GLU A 213 -35.27 0.99 44.52
CA GLU A 213 -35.94 -0.14 43.88
C GLU A 213 -34.89 -1.18 43.44
N ARG A 214 -34.60 -2.12 44.33
CA ARG A 214 -33.61 -3.17 44.13
C ARG A 214 -34.26 -4.43 43.57
N THR A 215 -34.28 -4.52 42.25
CA THR A 215 -34.07 -5.80 41.56
C THR A 215 -32.61 -5.82 41.08
N GLU A 216 -31.75 -6.59 41.76
CA GLU A 216 -30.32 -6.76 41.41
C GLU A 216 -30.15 -7.10 39.91
N THR A 217 -31.12 -7.83 39.36
CA THR A 217 -31.20 -8.22 37.95
C THR A 217 -31.30 -7.03 36.99
N ASP A 218 -32.10 -6.01 37.34
CA ASP A 218 -32.32 -4.86 36.46
C ASP A 218 -31.15 -3.87 36.50
N LEU A 219 -30.53 -3.71 37.69
CA LEU A 219 -29.29 -2.94 37.84
C LEU A 219 -28.14 -3.59 37.06
N MET A 220 -28.01 -4.92 37.16
CA MET A 220 -26.97 -5.66 36.46
C MET A 220 -27.16 -5.55 34.94
N LYS A 221 -28.40 -5.65 34.45
CA LYS A 221 -28.74 -5.45 33.03
C LYS A 221 -28.34 -4.07 32.52
N LEU A 222 -28.68 -3.00 33.24
CA LEU A 222 -28.29 -1.63 32.87
C LEU A 222 -26.78 -1.39 32.89
N LEU A 223 -26.06 -2.01 33.84
CA LEU A 223 -24.60 -1.96 33.87
C LEU A 223 -23.98 -2.62 32.64
N TYR A 224 -24.52 -3.77 32.21
CA TYR A 224 -24.09 -4.44 30.99
C TYR A 224 -24.42 -3.61 29.74
N GLU A 225 -25.64 -3.09 29.60
CA GLU A 225 -26.02 -2.23 28.46
C GLU A 225 -25.13 -0.97 28.38
N ARG A 226 -24.83 -0.35 29.52
CA ARG A 226 -23.90 0.79 29.58
C ARG A 226 -22.49 0.39 29.14
N ALA A 227 -21.99 -0.73 29.63
CA ALA A 227 -20.67 -1.23 29.26
C ALA A 227 -20.62 -1.56 27.76
N GLU A 228 -21.65 -2.20 27.22
CA GLU A 228 -21.75 -2.54 25.81
C GLU A 228 -21.76 -1.30 24.92
N GLU A 229 -22.60 -0.30 25.21
CA GLU A 229 -22.60 0.96 24.46
C GLU A 229 -21.26 1.70 24.55
N ARG A 230 -20.59 1.60 25.72
CA ARG A 230 -19.27 2.16 25.89
C ARG A 230 -18.23 1.44 25.02
N TYR A 231 -18.19 0.12 25.03
CA TYR A 231 -17.29 -0.67 24.19
C TYR A 231 -17.58 -0.48 22.69
N ARG A 232 -18.86 -0.40 22.30
CA ARG A 232 -19.29 -0.20 20.91
C ARG A 232 -18.79 1.13 20.34
N THR A 233 -18.73 2.16 21.18
CA THR A 233 -18.33 3.53 20.79
C THR A 233 -16.91 3.89 21.18
N LEU A 234 -16.17 2.97 21.80
CA LEU A 234 -14.80 3.19 22.22
C LEU A 234 -13.88 3.22 20.99
N GLU A 235 -13.37 4.41 20.66
CA GLU A 235 -12.24 4.51 19.73
C GLU A 235 -10.96 4.18 20.49
N VAL A 236 -10.21 3.17 20.03
CA VAL A 236 -8.86 2.87 20.53
C VAL A 236 -7.95 4.04 20.13
N ARG A 237 -7.65 4.92 21.08
CA ARG A 237 -6.85 6.13 20.87
C ARG A 237 -5.40 5.84 21.23
N ASP A 238 -4.65 5.25 20.32
CA ASP A 238 -3.23 4.93 20.50
C ASP A 238 -2.30 6.16 20.36
N GLY A 239 -2.80 7.39 20.47
CA GLY A 239 -2.00 8.60 20.22
C GLY A 239 -0.77 8.70 21.13
N GLU A 240 -0.93 8.40 22.42
CA GLU A 240 0.18 8.39 23.39
C GLU A 240 1.16 7.24 23.12
N PHE A 241 0.64 6.05 22.83
CA PHE A 241 1.45 4.88 22.47
C PHE A 241 2.28 5.13 21.20
N ARG A 242 1.66 5.65 20.14
CA ARG A 242 2.33 6.02 18.88
C ARG A 242 3.31 7.17 19.06
N THR A 243 3.04 8.09 19.99
CA THR A 243 3.99 9.16 20.33
C THR A 243 5.26 8.59 20.94
N GLU A 244 5.12 7.62 21.85
CA GLU A 244 6.27 6.95 22.46
C GLU A 244 7.02 6.07 21.46
N GLU A 245 6.29 5.41 20.56
CA GLU A 245 6.88 4.67 19.43
C GLU A 245 7.74 5.59 18.54
N VAL A 246 7.21 6.75 18.12
CA VAL A 246 7.97 7.72 17.32
C VAL A 246 9.20 8.21 18.09
N LYS A 247 9.07 8.53 19.39
CA LYS A 247 10.22 8.97 20.21
C LYS A 247 11.28 7.89 20.32
N ASN A 248 10.89 6.63 20.49
CA ASN A 248 11.82 5.49 20.57
C ASN A 248 12.54 5.26 19.25
N ILE A 249 11.84 5.34 18.12
CA ILE A 249 12.46 5.22 16.79
C ILE A 249 13.45 6.36 16.54
N LEU A 250 13.16 7.57 17.02
CA LEU A 250 14.02 8.75 16.89
C LEU A 250 15.08 8.88 18.00
N ALA A 251 15.06 8.01 19.02
CA ALA A 251 15.99 8.09 20.14
C ALA A 251 17.43 7.80 19.68
N GLY A 252 18.36 8.71 19.99
CA GLY A 252 19.78 8.57 19.64
C GLY A 252 20.10 8.76 18.15
N LYS A 253 19.12 9.07 17.29
CA LYS A 253 19.38 9.41 15.88
C LYS A 253 19.84 10.86 15.74
N LYS A 254 20.86 11.09 14.91
CA LYS A 254 21.27 12.43 14.45
C LYS A 254 20.28 12.93 13.39
N GLU A 255 20.35 14.23 13.09
CA GLU A 255 19.60 14.80 11.97
C GLU A 255 19.91 14.04 10.67
N LEU A 256 18.86 13.84 9.87
CA LEU A 256 18.94 13.15 8.59
C LEU A 256 19.51 14.09 7.53
N GLU A 257 20.58 13.67 6.86
CA GLU A 257 21.14 14.35 5.68
C GLU A 257 20.41 13.94 4.39
N THR A 258 19.87 12.72 4.35
CA THR A 258 19.17 12.15 3.20
C THR A 258 17.86 11.48 3.62
N PHE A 259 16.96 11.28 2.64
CA PHE A 259 15.67 10.65 2.88
C PHE A 259 15.82 9.16 3.20
N ASP A 260 15.30 8.74 4.36
CA ASP A 260 15.22 7.34 4.79
C ASP A 260 13.78 6.82 4.62
N GLU A 261 13.59 5.92 3.64
CA GLU A 261 12.29 5.33 3.33
C GLU A 261 11.72 4.49 4.47
N ASN A 262 12.55 3.73 5.18
CA ASN A 262 12.10 2.87 6.27
C ASN A 262 11.60 3.71 7.45
N LEU A 263 12.27 4.83 7.70
CA LEU A 263 11.88 5.77 8.74
C LEU A 263 10.60 6.52 8.38
N TYR A 264 10.50 7.00 7.14
CA TYR A 264 9.31 7.63 6.59
C TYR A 264 8.07 6.73 6.77
N ARG A 265 8.15 5.47 6.34
CA ARG A 265 7.01 4.53 6.39
C ARG A 265 6.52 4.23 7.81
N LYS A 266 7.39 4.37 8.82
CA LYS A 266 7.04 4.12 10.22
C LYS A 266 6.47 5.34 10.93
N ILE A 267 6.85 6.55 10.50
CA ILE A 267 6.62 7.76 11.29
C ILE A 267 5.60 8.70 10.64
N ILE A 268 5.54 8.76 9.31
CA ILE A 268 4.70 9.72 8.59
C ILE A 268 3.41 9.03 8.13
N ALA A 269 2.27 9.63 8.49
CA ALA A 269 0.94 9.16 8.10
C ALA A 269 0.45 9.83 6.82
N ARG A 270 0.56 11.16 6.72
CA ARG A 270 0.06 11.95 5.56
C ARG A 270 0.93 13.17 5.31
N ILE A 271 0.93 13.64 4.07
CA ILE A 271 1.55 14.89 3.64
C ILE A 271 0.47 15.73 2.95
N TRP A 272 0.08 16.83 3.57
CA TRP A 272 -0.92 17.77 3.06
C TRP A 272 -0.24 18.88 2.26
N VAL A 273 -0.57 19.01 0.99
CA VAL A 273 0.02 20.02 0.10
C VAL A 273 -0.92 21.21 -0.02
N HIS A 274 -0.40 22.40 0.29
CA HIS A 274 -1.12 23.68 0.22
C HIS A 274 -0.73 24.47 -1.05
N SER A 275 -1.52 25.48 -1.42
CA SER A 275 -1.08 26.49 -2.39
C SER A 275 0.01 27.38 -1.78
N GLY A 276 1.12 27.58 -2.49
CA GLY A 276 2.22 28.45 -2.05
C GLY A 276 3.47 27.72 -1.53
N ASN A 277 3.75 26.51 -2.05
CA ASN A 277 4.94 25.70 -1.74
C ASN A 277 5.11 25.36 -0.24
N MET A 278 3.99 25.14 0.44
CA MET A 278 3.94 24.70 1.84
C MET A 278 3.30 23.32 1.93
N ALA A 279 3.83 22.48 2.81
CA ALA A 279 3.28 21.17 3.12
C ALA A 279 3.15 20.97 4.64
N GLU A 280 2.05 20.36 5.09
CA GLU A 280 1.92 19.88 6.48
C GLU A 280 2.15 18.37 6.50
N VAL A 281 3.14 17.94 7.27
CA VAL A 281 3.42 16.52 7.50
C VAL A 281 2.70 16.07 8.75
N GLU A 282 1.78 15.13 8.60
CA GLU A 282 1.04 14.47 9.68
C GLU A 282 1.78 13.18 10.08
N PHE A 283 2.15 13.09 11.35
CA PHE A 283 2.80 11.94 11.95
C PHE A 283 1.76 10.88 12.37
N ILE A 284 2.20 9.63 12.60
CA ILE A 284 1.30 8.52 12.99
C ILE A 284 0.51 8.75 14.29
N ASN A 285 1.00 9.64 15.16
CA ASN A 285 0.32 10.07 16.39
C ASN A 285 -0.69 11.22 16.16
N GLY A 286 -0.86 11.69 14.92
CA GLY A 286 -1.76 12.77 14.55
C GLY A 286 -1.19 14.18 14.72
N SER A 287 0.04 14.33 15.23
CA SER A 287 0.71 15.64 15.27
C SER A 287 1.08 16.10 13.86
N ARG A 288 1.13 17.41 13.65
CA ARG A 288 1.40 18.02 12.35
C ARG A 288 2.55 19.01 12.43
N VAL A 289 3.43 18.96 11.43
CA VAL A 289 4.54 19.90 11.27
C VAL A 289 4.45 20.54 9.89
N THR A 290 4.42 21.85 9.85
CA THR A 290 4.39 22.62 8.61
C THR A 290 5.82 22.86 8.11
N VAL A 291 6.06 22.58 6.83
CA VAL A 291 7.35 22.68 6.16
C VAL A 291 7.18 23.40 4.83
N GLY A 292 8.02 24.40 4.56
CA GLY A 292 8.10 25.04 3.25
C GLY A 292 9.07 24.30 2.35
N TYR A 293 8.77 24.22 1.05
CA TYR A 293 9.67 23.66 0.06
C TYR A 293 9.94 24.68 -1.05
N LYS A 294 11.12 24.63 -1.67
CA LYS A 294 11.47 25.53 -2.78
C LYS A 294 11.17 24.85 -4.12
N ASP A 295 10.94 25.68 -5.14
CA ASP A 295 10.86 25.24 -6.54
C ASP A 295 12.24 24.83 -7.09
#